data_AF-A0AA45W6T9-F1
#
_entry.id   AF-A0AA45W6T9-F1
#
_cell.length_a   1.000
_cell.length_b   1.000
_cell.length_c   1.000
_cell.angle_alpha   90.00
_cell.angle_beta   90.00
_cell.angle_gamma   90.00
#
_symmetry.space_group_name_H-M   'P 1'
#
loop_
_entity.id
_entity.type
_entity.pdbx_description
1 polymer ?
#
loop_
_entity_poly.entity_id
_entity_poly.type
_entity_poly.pdbx_seq_one_letter_code
_entity_poly.pdbx_strand_id
1 'polypeptide(L)'
;MIRLFFLLVTTLAVILIGLSVYGTGNLRTENQPSETEQAASQESGIATDLLPDLSKAPESNGADGAPPADLVQAAAQTPERVQKFPGPELRPSPEYAGETPDQAAPPADAEGPILYITGSRVNFRSGPSTGDRVIGALNGGAAVEALGPNDGDWVHIRDMDGRIGYMSGQFLSPDAP
;
A
#
# COMPACT_ATOMS: atom_id res chain seq x y z
N MET A 1 15.57 53.02 -7.33
CA MET A 1 14.33 52.24 -7.58
C MET A 1 14.15 51.85 -9.05
N ILE A 2 14.44 52.74 -10.01
CA ILE A 2 14.26 52.47 -11.46
C ILE A 2 15.10 51.29 -12.01
N ARG A 3 16.35 51.09 -11.53
CA ARG A 3 17.21 50.00 -12.02
C ARG A 3 16.79 48.60 -11.59
N LEU A 4 16.17 48.47 -10.42
CA LEU A 4 15.60 47.20 -9.95
C LEU A 4 14.35 46.83 -10.76
N PHE A 5 13.53 47.84 -11.09
CA PHE A 5 12.35 47.65 -11.92
C PHE A 5 12.72 47.15 -13.33
N PHE A 6 13.75 47.73 -13.95
CA PHE A 6 14.23 47.25 -15.25
C PHE A 6 14.78 45.81 -15.20
N LEU A 7 15.47 45.43 -14.12
CA LEU A 7 16.00 44.07 -13.96
C LEU A 7 14.86 43.05 -13.77
N LEU A 8 13.83 43.40 -12.99
CA LEU A 8 12.66 42.53 -12.80
C LEU A 8 11.90 42.32 -14.11
N VAL A 9 11.68 43.39 -14.89
CA VAL A 9 10.99 43.31 -16.19
C VAL A 9 11.78 42.48 -17.20
N THR A 10 13.12 42.62 -17.28
CA THR A 10 13.92 41.80 -18.20
C THR A 10 13.90 40.32 -17.82
N THR A 11 13.94 40.02 -16.52
CA THR A 11 13.90 38.63 -16.04
C THR A 11 12.55 37.98 -16.36
N LEU A 12 11.45 38.71 -16.14
CA LEU A 12 10.10 38.26 -16.47
C LEU A 12 9.93 38.01 -17.97
N ALA A 13 10.50 38.88 -18.82
CA ALA A 13 10.44 38.72 -20.27
C ALA A 13 11.16 37.46 -20.76
N VAL A 14 12.33 37.13 -20.19
CA VAL A 14 13.08 35.91 -20.54
C VAL A 14 12.29 34.64 -20.18
N ILE A 15 11.63 34.63 -19.02
CA ILE A 15 10.80 33.51 -18.57
C ILE A 15 9.60 33.30 -19.49
N LEU A 16 8.90 34.38 -19.86
CA LEU A 16 7.74 34.31 -20.76
C LEU A 16 8.11 33.82 -22.17
N ILE A 17 9.28 34.21 -22.68
CA ILE A 17 9.78 33.71 -23.96
C ILE A 17 10.11 32.22 -23.86
N GLY A 18 10.77 31.78 -22.79
CA GLY A 18 11.04 30.36 -22.55
C GLY A 18 9.77 29.52 -22.48
N LEU A 19 8.76 29.98 -21.73
CA LEU A 19 7.46 29.31 -21.63
C LEU A 19 6.70 29.27 -22.97
N SER A 20 6.87 30.29 -23.83
CA SER A 20 6.23 30.29 -25.15
C SER A 20 6.90 29.32 -26.14
N VAL A 21 8.22 29.09 -26.00
CA VAL A 21 8.97 28.16 -26.85
C VAL A 21 8.82 26.71 -26.40
N TYR A 22 8.73 26.47 -25.09
CA TYR A 22 8.75 25.12 -24.52
C TYR A 22 7.43 24.68 -23.86
N GLY A 23 6.45 25.56 -23.69
CA GLY A 23 5.23 25.30 -22.92
C GLY A 23 4.04 24.72 -23.69
N THR A 24 4.19 24.41 -24.98
CA THR A 24 3.10 23.90 -25.84
C THR A 24 2.92 22.37 -25.84
N GLY A 25 3.60 21.65 -24.94
CA GLY A 25 3.48 20.19 -24.82
C GLY A 25 2.20 19.74 -24.11
N ASN A 26 1.24 19.18 -24.86
CA ASN A 26 0.09 18.46 -24.29
C ASN A 26 0.51 17.06 -23.82
N LEU A 27 0.95 16.93 -22.56
CA LEU A 27 1.34 15.65 -21.92
C LEU A 27 0.15 14.69 -21.66
N ARG A 28 -1.05 15.01 -22.12
CA ARG A 28 -2.30 14.29 -21.78
C ARG A 28 -2.60 13.10 -22.69
N THR A 29 -1.96 13.00 -23.85
CA THR A 29 -2.37 12.06 -24.91
C THR A 29 -1.81 10.63 -24.75
N GLU A 30 -0.82 10.41 -23.88
CA GLU A 30 -0.13 9.11 -23.78
C GLU A 30 -0.88 8.06 -22.91
N ASN A 31 -1.94 8.44 -22.18
CA ASN A 31 -2.65 7.57 -21.23
C ASN A 31 -4.13 7.30 -21.60
N GLN A 32 -4.45 7.09 -22.88
CA GLN A 32 -5.74 6.49 -23.26
C GLN A 32 -5.58 4.98 -23.52
N PRO A 33 -6.10 4.09 -22.65
CA PRO A 33 -6.25 2.67 -22.99
C PRO A 33 -7.28 2.53 -24.10
N SER A 34 -6.92 1.80 -25.15
CA SER A 34 -7.76 1.53 -26.31
C SER A 34 -9.00 0.72 -25.92
N GLU A 35 -10.19 1.31 -26.05
CA GLU A 35 -11.44 0.56 -26.12
C GLU A 35 -11.45 -0.25 -27.43
N THR A 36 -11.20 -1.56 -27.31
CA THR A 36 -11.60 -2.52 -28.36
C THR A 36 -12.87 -3.21 -27.88
N GLU A 37 -13.97 -2.66 -28.37
CA GLU A 37 -15.32 -3.18 -28.35
C GLU A 37 -15.41 -4.46 -29.19
N GLN A 38 -15.88 -5.59 -28.63
CA GLN A 38 -16.52 -6.67 -29.41
C GLN A 38 -17.32 -7.66 -28.53
N ALA A 39 -18.64 -7.38 -28.46
CA ALA A 39 -19.77 -8.28 -28.72
C ALA A 39 -19.85 -9.69 -28.08
N ALA A 40 -20.86 -9.87 -27.22
CA ALA A 40 -21.82 -10.99 -27.23
C ALA A 40 -22.97 -10.66 -26.24
N SER A 41 -23.99 -9.93 -26.68
CA SER A 41 -25.29 -10.45 -27.14
C SER A 41 -26.02 -11.30 -26.10
N GLN A 42 -27.12 -10.72 -25.61
CA GLN A 42 -28.21 -11.34 -24.84
C GLN A 42 -28.77 -12.58 -25.57
N GLU A 43 -29.14 -13.61 -24.80
CA GLU A 43 -30.28 -14.47 -25.12
C GLU A 43 -31.00 -14.80 -23.80
N SER A 44 -32.29 -14.47 -23.77
CA SER A 44 -33.23 -14.67 -22.68
C SER A 44 -34.29 -15.67 -23.15
N GLY A 45 -34.67 -16.62 -22.28
CA GLY A 45 -35.68 -17.67 -22.52
C GLY A 45 -35.04 -18.99 -22.98
N ILE A 46 -35.34 -20.18 -22.45
CA ILE A 46 -36.63 -20.80 -22.12
C ILE A 46 -36.36 -21.80 -20.96
N ALA A 47 -36.90 -21.59 -19.77
CA ALA A 47 -38.09 -22.24 -19.22
C ALA A 47 -38.04 -23.79 -19.09
N THR A 48 -38.11 -24.20 -17.82
CA THR A 48 -38.93 -25.32 -17.32
C THR A 48 -38.32 -26.73 -17.29
N ASP A 49 -38.39 -27.27 -16.07
CA ASP A 49 -38.65 -28.66 -15.67
C ASP A 49 -37.49 -29.46 -15.08
N LEU A 50 -37.88 -30.34 -14.15
CA LEU A 50 -37.08 -31.38 -13.46
C LEU A 50 -36.42 -30.98 -12.13
N LEU A 51 -37.25 -30.67 -11.14
CA LEU A 51 -37.02 -31.06 -9.74
C LEU A 51 -37.43 -32.54 -9.57
N PRO A 52 -36.55 -33.48 -9.19
CA PRO A 52 -37.00 -34.79 -8.73
C PRO A 52 -37.50 -34.72 -7.27
N ASP A 53 -38.77 -35.07 -7.12
CA ASP A 53 -39.57 -35.22 -5.91
C ASP A 53 -38.98 -36.23 -4.90
N LEU A 54 -38.51 -35.74 -3.75
CA LEU A 54 -38.05 -36.54 -2.62
C LEU A 54 -39.23 -36.89 -1.70
N SER A 55 -40.18 -37.69 -2.19
CA SER A 55 -41.34 -38.16 -1.43
C SER A 55 -41.58 -39.66 -1.58
N LYS A 56 -40.66 -40.51 -1.11
CA LYS A 56 -41.00 -41.89 -0.71
C LYS A 56 -39.84 -42.57 0.03
N ALA A 57 -39.91 -42.60 1.36
CA ALA A 57 -39.48 -43.79 2.10
C ALA A 57 -40.58 -44.84 1.94
N PRO A 58 -40.24 -46.15 1.91
CA PRO A 58 -40.51 -46.87 3.15
C PRO A 58 -39.54 -48.06 3.44
N GLU A 59 -39.58 -48.45 4.71
CA GLU A 59 -39.34 -49.80 5.28
C GLU A 59 -37.93 -50.29 5.61
N SER A 60 -37.71 -50.30 6.92
CA SER A 60 -36.91 -51.21 7.72
C SER A 60 -37.13 -52.69 7.39
N ASN A 61 -36.05 -53.47 7.32
CA ASN A 61 -36.00 -54.81 7.91
C ASN A 61 -34.57 -55.19 8.27
N GLY A 62 -34.41 -55.75 9.47
CA GLY A 62 -33.12 -56.03 10.09
C GLY A 62 -32.64 -57.47 9.98
N ALA A 63 -31.56 -57.70 10.73
CA ALA A 63 -30.94 -58.96 11.13
C ALA A 63 -30.25 -59.76 10.01
N ASP A 64 -28.92 -59.69 9.98
CA ASP A 64 -28.02 -60.81 10.32
C ASP A 64 -26.68 -60.64 9.61
N GLY A 65 -25.61 -60.53 10.40
CA GLY A 65 -24.25 -60.41 9.88
C GLY A 65 -23.37 -59.71 10.88
N ALA A 66 -22.79 -60.48 11.80
CA ALA A 66 -21.74 -60.02 12.69
C ALA A 66 -20.69 -59.19 11.92
N PRO A 67 -20.30 -57.99 12.39
CA PRO A 67 -19.25 -57.24 11.73
C PRO A 67 -17.95 -58.04 11.87
N PRO A 68 -17.21 -58.33 10.78
CA PRO A 68 -15.83 -58.75 10.95
C PRO A 68 -15.11 -57.63 11.71
N ALA A 69 -14.60 -58.00 12.88
CA ALA A 69 -13.62 -57.24 13.62
C ALA A 69 -12.46 -56.93 12.66
N ASP A 70 -12.38 -55.67 12.25
CA ASP A 70 -11.17 -54.87 12.26
C ASP A 70 -11.49 -53.50 11.66
N LEU A 71 -12.12 -52.67 12.49
CA LEU A 71 -11.93 -51.23 12.37
C LEU A 71 -10.46 -50.99 12.72
N VAL A 72 -9.55 -51.12 11.74
CA VAL A 72 -8.22 -50.55 11.85
C VAL A 72 -8.44 -49.04 11.90
N GLN A 73 -8.49 -48.55 13.13
CA GLN A 73 -8.52 -47.14 13.44
C GLN A 73 -7.29 -46.50 12.80
N ALA A 74 -7.47 -45.83 11.66
CA ALA A 74 -6.46 -44.95 11.05
C ALA A 74 -6.27 -43.67 11.88
N ALA A 75 -6.25 -43.79 13.21
CA ALA A 75 -6.11 -42.69 14.15
C ALA A 75 -5.26 -43.15 15.32
N ALA A 76 -3.96 -43.34 15.07
CA ALA A 76 -2.95 -43.26 16.11
C ALA A 76 -1.57 -42.97 15.50
N GLN A 77 -1.13 -41.74 15.73
CA GLN A 77 0.26 -41.41 16.06
C GLN A 77 1.28 -41.35 14.92
N THR A 78 1.17 -40.31 14.07
CA THR A 78 2.36 -39.46 13.91
C THR A 78 2.21 -38.36 14.95
N PRO A 79 2.97 -38.35 16.06
CA PRO A 79 3.02 -37.14 16.87
C PRO A 79 3.42 -36.01 15.92
N GLU A 80 2.65 -34.92 15.90
CA GLU A 80 3.01 -33.70 15.20
C GLU A 80 4.30 -33.19 15.84
N ARG A 81 5.43 -33.72 15.37
CA ARG A 81 6.74 -33.32 15.82
C ARG A 81 7.03 -32.02 15.09
N VAL A 82 6.50 -30.94 15.64
CA VAL A 82 6.96 -29.58 15.35
C VAL A 82 8.36 -29.46 15.94
N GLN A 83 9.35 -30.10 15.30
CA GLN A 83 10.73 -29.74 15.52
C GLN A 83 10.89 -28.34 14.95
N LYS A 84 10.61 -27.34 15.78
CA LYS A 84 11.00 -25.97 15.51
C LYS A 84 12.51 -25.96 15.61
N PHE A 85 13.18 -26.21 14.48
CA PHE A 85 14.62 -25.96 14.37
C PHE A 85 14.79 -24.47 14.61
N PRO A 86 15.36 -24.04 15.76
CA PRO A 86 15.80 -22.68 15.87
C PRO A 86 16.88 -22.55 14.79
N GLY A 87 16.58 -21.80 13.74
CA GLY A 87 17.61 -21.42 12.79
C GLY A 87 18.75 -20.76 13.56
N PRO A 88 19.99 -20.81 13.05
CA PRO A 88 21.04 -19.97 13.61
C PRO A 88 20.53 -18.53 13.70
N GLU A 89 20.94 -17.80 14.74
CA GLU A 89 20.63 -16.37 14.81
C GLU A 89 21.02 -15.71 13.49
N LEU A 90 20.11 -14.92 12.93
CA LEU A 90 20.37 -14.18 11.70
C LEU A 90 21.50 -13.20 11.99
N ARG A 91 22.73 -13.61 11.65
CA ARG A 91 23.88 -12.71 11.67
C ARG A 91 23.85 -11.92 10.36
N PRO A 92 24.04 -10.59 10.40
CA PRO A 92 24.20 -9.84 9.18
C PRO A 92 25.37 -10.44 8.38
N SER A 93 25.18 -10.57 7.07
CA SER A 93 26.24 -11.04 6.18
C SER A 93 27.45 -10.13 6.36
N PRO A 94 28.69 -10.64 6.51
CA PRO A 94 29.86 -9.82 6.80
C PRO A 94 30.15 -8.77 5.71
N GLU A 95 29.69 -8.99 4.48
CA GLU A 95 29.72 -8.00 3.39
C GLU A 95 28.77 -6.79 3.61
N TYR A 96 27.84 -6.88 4.56
CA TYR A 96 26.89 -5.84 4.97
C TYR A 96 26.96 -5.53 6.48
N ALA A 97 27.95 -6.04 7.22
CA ALA A 97 28.07 -5.88 8.68
C ALA A 97 28.41 -4.44 9.15
N GLY A 98 28.33 -3.46 8.25
CA GLY A 98 28.50 -2.04 8.55
C GLY A 98 27.56 -1.11 7.79
N GLU A 99 26.64 -1.63 6.98
CA GLU A 99 25.70 -0.83 6.19
C GLU A 99 24.27 -1.39 6.32
N THR A 100 23.79 -1.51 7.56
CA THR A 100 22.44 -0.97 7.77
C THR A 100 22.59 0.51 7.43
N PRO A 101 21.77 1.13 6.57
CA PRO A 101 21.59 2.56 6.69
C PRO A 101 21.12 2.76 8.13
N ASP A 102 22.06 3.06 9.03
CA ASP A 102 21.79 3.71 10.30
C ASP A 102 21.31 5.10 9.93
N GLN A 103 20.13 5.13 9.32
CA GLN A 103 19.32 6.32 9.27
C GLN A 103 18.84 6.45 10.70
N ALA A 104 19.72 7.04 11.52
CA ALA A 104 19.41 7.45 12.87
C ALA A 104 18.03 8.07 12.83
N ALA A 105 17.05 7.41 13.45
CA ALA A 105 15.71 7.96 13.58
C ALA A 105 15.90 9.38 14.13
N PRO A 106 15.50 10.42 13.39
CA PRO A 106 15.69 11.78 13.85
C PRO A 106 15.17 11.92 15.28
N PRO A 107 15.89 12.64 16.16
CA PRO A 107 15.52 12.74 17.55
C PRO A 107 14.06 13.19 17.64
N ALA A 108 13.27 12.48 18.45
CA ALA A 108 11.85 12.78 18.61
C ALA A 108 11.65 14.25 18.98
N ASP A 109 12.57 14.89 19.68
CA ASP A 109 12.46 16.29 20.12
C ASP A 109 12.94 17.33 19.08
N ALA A 110 13.18 16.94 17.83
CA ALA A 110 13.47 17.89 16.76
C ALA A 110 12.19 18.64 16.36
N GLU A 111 12.09 19.91 16.75
CA GLU A 111 11.10 20.81 16.19
C GLU A 111 11.49 21.17 14.75
N GLY A 112 10.58 20.90 13.81
CA GLY A 112 10.84 21.14 12.39
C GLY A 112 9.66 21.78 11.67
N PRO A 113 9.79 22.03 10.36
CA PRO A 113 8.78 22.75 9.61
C PRO A 113 7.46 21.96 9.58
N ILE A 114 6.35 22.70 9.60
CA ILE A 114 5.03 22.13 9.37
C ILE A 114 4.87 21.86 7.87
N LEU A 115 4.44 20.65 7.55
CA LEU A 115 4.09 20.20 6.22
C LEU A 115 2.61 19.80 6.18
N TYR A 116 2.01 19.83 5.00
CA TYR A 116 0.62 19.50 4.75
C TYR A 116 0.52 18.31 3.81
N ILE A 117 -0.47 17.47 4.07
CA ILE A 117 -0.70 16.26 3.28
C ILE A 117 -1.47 16.62 2.00
N THR A 118 -0.93 16.27 0.84
CA THR A 118 -1.54 16.61 -0.45
C THR A 118 -2.50 15.53 -0.96
N GLY A 119 -2.32 14.27 -0.55
CA GLY A 119 -3.19 13.16 -0.93
C GLY A 119 -4.46 13.08 -0.07
N SER A 120 -5.58 12.59 -0.63
CA SER A 120 -6.86 12.51 0.10
C SER A 120 -6.77 11.67 1.39
N ARG A 121 -6.04 10.55 1.34
CA ARG A 121 -5.73 9.70 2.49
C ARG A 121 -4.42 8.96 2.24
N VAL A 122 -3.41 9.22 3.07
CA VAL A 122 -2.03 8.77 2.85
C VAL A 122 -1.59 7.88 4.01
N ASN A 123 -0.90 6.79 3.70
CA ASN A 123 -0.42 5.84 4.69
C ASN A 123 0.71 6.44 5.53
N PHE A 124 0.59 6.30 6.84
CA PHE A 124 1.61 6.61 7.83
C PHE A 124 2.24 5.30 8.31
N ARG A 125 3.56 5.18 8.19
CA ARG A 125 4.29 3.91 8.33
C ARG A 125 5.32 3.96 9.44
N SER A 126 5.73 2.78 9.93
CA SER A 126 6.75 2.66 10.97
C SER A 126 8.18 2.87 10.46
N GLY A 127 8.41 2.84 9.14
CA GLY A 127 9.74 2.96 8.55
C GLY A 127 9.69 3.53 7.12
N PRO A 128 10.86 3.89 6.57
CA PRO A 128 11.02 4.54 5.27
C PRO A 128 10.93 3.54 4.09
N SER A 129 9.92 2.67 4.09
CA SER A 129 9.69 1.70 3.02
C SER A 129 8.21 1.38 2.82
N THR A 130 7.85 1.02 1.59
CA THR A 130 6.51 0.50 1.27
C THR A 130 6.26 -0.89 1.86
N GLY A 131 7.31 -1.60 2.28
CA GLY A 131 7.23 -2.88 2.99
C GLY A 131 7.00 -2.75 4.51
N ASP A 132 7.26 -1.58 5.09
CA ASP A 132 7.14 -1.39 6.54
C ASP A 132 5.68 -1.36 7.01
N ARG A 133 5.44 -1.65 8.28
CA ARG A 133 4.07 -1.70 8.83
C ARG A 133 3.38 -0.34 8.70
N VAL A 134 2.14 -0.34 8.22
CA VAL A 134 1.26 0.84 8.27
C VAL A 134 0.75 1.00 9.71
N ILE A 135 1.10 2.12 10.35
CA ILE A 135 0.69 2.47 11.72
C ILE A 135 -0.55 3.37 11.74
N GLY A 136 -0.91 3.95 10.60
CA GLY A 136 -2.13 4.74 10.44
C GLY A 136 -2.29 5.28 9.04
N ALA A 137 -3.26 6.16 8.87
CA ALA A 137 -3.39 6.98 7.68
C ALA A 137 -3.87 8.37 8.07
N LEU A 138 -3.39 9.37 7.37
CA LEU A 138 -3.71 10.77 7.60
C LEU A 138 -4.42 11.33 6.36
N ASN A 139 -5.36 12.24 6.58
CA ASN A 139 -6.17 12.80 5.50
C ASN A 139 -5.50 14.01 4.86
N GLY A 140 -5.89 14.32 3.62
CA GLY A 140 -5.44 15.52 2.92
C GLY A 140 -5.72 16.79 3.71
N GLY A 141 -4.74 17.70 3.71
CA GLY A 141 -4.72 18.94 4.46
C GLY A 141 -4.44 18.83 5.95
N ALA A 142 -4.24 17.62 6.49
CA ALA A 142 -3.68 17.50 7.82
C ALA A 142 -2.27 18.10 7.86
N ALA A 143 -2.00 18.86 8.92
CA ALA A 143 -0.68 19.40 9.20
C ALA A 143 0.13 18.35 10.00
N VAL A 144 1.42 18.24 9.70
CA VAL A 144 2.37 17.35 10.35
C VAL A 144 3.69 18.08 10.54
N GLU A 145 4.46 17.70 11.55
CA GLU A 145 5.79 18.25 11.81
C GLU A 145 6.86 17.34 11.21
N ALA A 146 7.80 17.88 10.43
CA ALA A 146 8.96 17.12 9.97
C ALA A 146 10.03 17.06 11.06
N LEU A 147 10.47 15.85 11.43
CA LEU A 147 11.48 15.65 12.49
C LEU A 147 12.92 15.59 11.95
N GLY A 148 13.11 15.68 10.64
CA GLY A 148 14.41 15.56 9.99
C GLY A 148 14.39 16.08 8.55
N PRO A 149 15.36 15.66 7.71
CA PRO A 149 15.38 16.04 6.30
C PRO A 149 14.06 15.69 5.61
N ASN A 150 13.51 16.66 4.88
CA ASN A 150 12.21 16.58 4.21
C ASN A 150 12.31 16.56 2.67
N ASP A 151 13.53 16.47 2.15
CA ASP A 151 13.88 16.37 0.73
C ASP A 151 14.01 14.92 0.23
N GLY A 152 13.81 13.93 1.11
CA GLY A 152 13.89 12.51 0.78
C GLY A 152 12.57 11.89 0.30
N ASP A 153 12.67 10.71 -0.33
CA ASP A 153 11.51 9.89 -0.74
C ASP A 153 10.59 9.53 0.44
N TRP A 154 11.18 9.45 1.63
CA TRP A 154 10.53 9.22 2.92
C TRP A 154 10.93 10.29 3.90
N VAL A 155 9.93 10.91 4.51
CA VAL A 155 10.10 11.97 5.51
C VAL A 155 9.67 11.43 6.86
N HIS A 156 10.52 11.64 7.85
CA HIS A 156 10.18 11.35 9.25
C HIS A 156 9.30 12.47 9.78
N ILE A 157 8.09 12.13 10.20
CA ILE A 157 7.08 13.09 10.63
C ILE A 157 6.50 12.75 12.01
N ARG A 158 6.01 13.79 12.68
CA ARG A 158 5.12 13.72 13.83
C ARG A 158 3.73 14.22 13.44
N ASP A 159 2.74 13.40 13.71
CA ASP A 159 1.32 13.77 13.59
C ASP A 159 0.88 14.66 14.77
N MET A 160 -0.24 15.37 14.64
CA MET A 160 -0.81 16.23 15.69
C MET A 160 -1.21 15.45 16.94
N ASP A 161 -1.46 14.14 16.81
CA ASP A 161 -1.66 13.21 17.93
C ASP A 161 -0.34 12.82 18.65
N GLY A 162 0.81 13.35 18.22
CA GLY A 162 2.14 13.06 18.78
C GLY A 162 2.77 11.75 18.30
N ARG A 163 2.12 11.03 17.37
CA ARG A 163 2.64 9.78 16.80
C ARG A 163 3.76 10.06 15.83
N ILE A 164 4.82 9.26 15.89
CA ILE A 164 6.03 9.40 15.07
C ILE A 164 6.13 8.25 14.07
N GLY A 165 6.54 8.55 12.85
CA GLY A 165 6.72 7.57 11.79
C GLY A 165 7.11 8.23 10.48
N TYR A 166 6.88 7.52 9.39
CA TYR A 166 7.32 7.91 8.06
C TYR A 166 6.15 8.04 7.09
N MET A 167 6.25 9.03 6.21
CA MET A 167 5.36 9.23 5.08
C MET A 167 6.19 9.51 3.84
N SER A 168 5.70 9.12 2.66
CA SER A 168 6.43 9.44 1.44
C SER A 168 6.41 10.95 1.18
N GLY A 169 7.58 11.52 0.86
CA GLY A 169 7.76 12.96 0.60
C GLY A 169 6.90 13.47 -0.55
N GLN A 170 6.53 12.61 -1.51
CA GLN A 170 5.63 12.97 -2.62
C GLN A 170 4.24 13.43 -2.18
N PHE A 171 3.83 13.11 -0.94
CA PHE A 171 2.53 13.48 -0.38
C PHE A 171 2.60 14.60 0.64
N LEU A 172 3.76 15.26 0.77
CA LEU A 172 3.99 16.34 1.72
C LEU A 172 4.32 17.63 0.97
N SER A 173 3.73 18.74 1.43
CA SER A 173 3.93 20.08 0.88
C SER A 173 4.17 21.08 2.00
N PRO A 174 5.10 22.03 1.87
CA PRO A 174 5.22 23.15 2.81
C PRO A 174 4.05 24.13 2.70
N ASP A 175 3.36 24.14 1.54
CA ASP A 175 2.22 25.02 1.29
C ASP A 175 0.92 24.39 1.80
N ALA A 176 0.14 25.19 2.53
CA ALA A 176 -1.19 24.81 2.97
C ALA A 176 -2.14 24.66 1.76
N PRO A 177 -3.02 23.63 1.74
CA PRO A 177 -3.98 23.41 0.65
C PRO A 177 -5.16 24.38 0.64
#